data_AF-A0Z9E5-F1
#
_entry.id   AF-A0Z9E5-F1
#
_cell.length_a   1.000
_cell.length_b   1.000
_cell.length_c   1.000
_cell.angle_alpha   90.00
_cell.angle_beta   90.00
_cell.angle_gamma   90.00
#
_symmetry.space_group_name_H-M   'P 1'
#
loop_
_entity.id
_entity.type
_entity.pdbx_description
1 polymer ?
#
loop_
_entity_poly.entity_id
_entity_poly.type
_entity_poly.pdbx_seq_one_letter_code
_entity_poly.pdbx_strand_id
1 'polypeptide(L)'
;MDVKRTSDQSYMAGARRFPTFVPVFHDEPEVEENRAAWKVLEQFDQPFMYAFSGNDLVTAGGDKFFIKKVPGCNGVEHLAFSPAGHFLQQDRPSYMLPPPWICRIGFEALAVRFLSIISSQNTRCYFRPLEAFK
;
A
#
# COMPACT_ATOMS: atom_id res chain seq x y z
N MET A 1 -37.55 -20.72 13.90
CA MET A 1 -36.11 -20.79 14.24
C MET A 1 -35.61 -19.37 14.44
N ASP A 2 -35.67 -18.88 15.66
CA ASP A 2 -35.08 -17.58 16.02
C ASP A 2 -33.56 -17.73 16.02
N VAL A 3 -32.92 -17.31 14.93
CA VAL A 3 -31.48 -17.15 14.91
C VAL A 3 -31.16 -15.93 15.78
N LYS A 4 -30.86 -16.17 17.06
CA LYS A 4 -30.16 -15.22 17.93
C LYS A 4 -28.78 -14.96 17.32
N ARG A 5 -28.74 -14.07 16.33
CA ARG A 5 -27.54 -13.73 15.55
C ARG A 5 -26.81 -12.51 16.12
N THR A 6 -26.84 -12.34 17.43
CA THR A 6 -26.08 -11.29 18.10
C THR A 6 -25.03 -11.95 18.97
N SER A 7 -23.76 -11.65 18.68
CA SER A 7 -22.64 -11.98 19.56
C SER A 7 -22.90 -11.40 20.95
N ASP A 8 -22.35 -12.07 21.97
CA ASP A 8 -22.37 -11.53 23.32
C ASP A 8 -21.77 -10.12 23.32
N GLN A 9 -22.54 -9.19 23.87
CA GLN A 9 -22.23 -7.76 23.86
C GLN A 9 -20.98 -7.43 24.68
N SER A 10 -20.58 -8.31 25.60
CA SER A 10 -19.34 -8.19 26.36
C SER A 10 -18.09 -8.12 25.46
N TYR A 11 -18.13 -8.72 24.27
CA TYR A 11 -17.02 -8.72 23.30
C TYR A 11 -17.01 -7.51 22.37
N MET A 12 -17.99 -6.60 22.45
CA MET A 12 -18.17 -5.52 21.47
C MET A 12 -17.41 -4.23 21.80
N ALA A 13 -16.63 -4.19 22.89
CA ALA A 13 -15.96 -2.98 23.36
C ALA A 13 -15.05 -2.36 22.28
N GLY A 14 -14.22 -3.16 21.60
CA GLY A 14 -13.33 -2.68 20.54
C GLY A 14 -14.07 -2.08 19.36
N ALA A 15 -15.06 -2.81 18.81
CA ALA A 15 -15.85 -2.34 17.67
C ALA A 15 -16.61 -1.04 17.96
N ARG A 16 -17.07 -0.85 19.20
CA ARG A 16 -17.75 0.38 19.63
C ARG A 16 -16.79 1.55 19.81
N ARG A 17 -15.57 1.28 20.28
CA ARG A 17 -14.58 2.33 20.57
C ARG A 17 -13.83 2.79 19.31
N PHE A 18 -13.59 1.90 18.36
CA PHE A 18 -12.72 2.16 17.20
C PHE A 18 -13.05 3.47 16.44
N PRO A 19 -14.32 3.81 16.14
CA PRO A 19 -14.64 5.06 15.45
C PRO A 19 -14.25 6.32 16.23
N THR A 20 -14.18 6.23 17.56
CA THR A 20 -13.83 7.37 18.43
C THR A 20 -12.33 7.67 18.47
N PHE A 21 -11.49 6.79 17.89
CA PHE A 21 -10.04 7.03 17.76
C PHE A 21 -9.67 7.67 16.42
N VAL A 22 -10.66 7.93 15.54
CA VAL A 22 -10.41 8.69 14.31
C VAL A 22 -10.41 10.16 14.69
N PRO A 23 -9.27 10.87 14.59
CA PRO A 23 -9.23 12.26 14.97
C PRO A 23 -10.01 13.11 13.97
N VAL A 24 -10.94 13.91 14.48
CA VAL A 24 -11.78 14.83 13.71
C VAL A 24 -11.61 16.28 14.14
N PHE A 25 -10.93 16.53 15.27
CA PHE A 25 -10.54 17.86 15.73
C PHE A 25 -9.02 18.01 15.76
N HIS A 26 -8.53 19.26 15.73
CA HIS A 26 -7.10 19.53 15.61
C HIS A 26 -6.31 19.42 16.92
N ASP A 27 -6.99 19.46 18.06
CA ASP A 27 -6.46 19.46 19.42
C ASP A 27 -6.51 18.08 20.09
N GLU A 28 -6.89 17.04 19.36
CA GLU A 28 -6.88 15.67 19.83
C GLU A 28 -5.45 15.11 19.96
N PRO A 29 -5.16 14.29 20.98
CA PRO A 29 -3.80 13.86 21.31
C PRO A 29 -3.14 13.04 20.21
N GLU A 30 -3.91 12.30 19.40
CA GLU A 30 -3.42 11.49 18.28
C GLU A 30 -2.91 12.35 17.11
N VAL A 31 -3.28 13.63 17.05
CA VAL A 31 -2.98 14.49 15.91
C VAL A 31 -1.48 14.77 15.79
N GLU A 32 -0.78 15.01 16.89
CA GLU A 32 0.66 15.31 16.85
C GLU A 32 1.48 14.10 16.38
N GLU A 33 1.14 12.89 16.84
CA GLU A 33 1.74 11.65 16.37
C GLU A 33 1.44 11.40 14.88
N ASN A 34 0.21 11.66 14.44
CA ASN A 34 -0.15 11.54 13.02
C ASN A 34 0.61 12.56 12.15
N ARG A 35 0.82 13.80 12.63
CA ARG A 35 1.67 14.79 11.93
C ARG A 35 3.12 14.33 11.86
N ALA A 36 3.65 13.73 12.93
CA ALA A 36 5.00 13.17 12.93
C ALA A 36 5.14 12.02 11.91
N ALA A 37 4.15 11.12 11.85
CA ALA A 37 4.10 10.05 10.86
C ALA A 37 4.03 10.59 9.41
N TRP A 38 3.29 11.67 9.16
CA TRP A 38 3.26 12.31 7.85
C TRP A 38 4.63 12.82 7.39
N LYS A 39 5.47 13.34 8.30
CA LYS A 39 6.85 13.75 7.97
C LYS A 39 7.71 12.57 7.49
N VAL A 40 7.46 11.37 8.03
CA VAL A 40 8.13 10.13 7.58
C VAL A 40 7.63 9.72 6.21
N LEU A 41 6.30 9.74 5.99
CA LEU A 41 5.70 9.43 4.69
C LEU A 41 6.16 10.40 3.59
N GLU A 42 6.33 11.69 3.90
CA GLU A 42 6.84 12.70 2.96
C GLU A 42 8.29 12.44 2.51
N GLN A 43 9.02 11.58 3.22
CA GLN A 43 10.38 11.15 2.87
C GLN A 43 10.43 9.73 2.30
N PHE A 44 9.30 9.03 2.23
CA PHE A 44 9.24 7.65 1.76
C PHE A 44 9.38 7.59 0.24
N ASP A 45 10.53 7.08 -0.22
CA ASP A 45 10.95 7.05 -1.62
C ASP A 45 10.84 5.66 -2.28
N GLN A 46 10.45 4.65 -1.51
CA GLN A 46 10.23 3.31 -2.05
C GLN A 46 8.89 3.24 -2.77
N PRO A 47 8.71 2.31 -3.74
CA PRO A 47 7.46 2.21 -4.49
C PRO A 47 6.22 2.12 -3.59
N PHE A 48 5.33 3.10 -3.74
CA PHE A 48 4.09 3.24 -2.99
C PHE A 48 2.91 3.23 -3.95
N MET A 49 2.10 2.17 -3.90
CA MET A 49 0.87 2.08 -4.67
C MET A 49 -0.33 2.45 -3.80
N TYR A 50 -1.15 3.37 -4.31
CA TYR A 50 -2.50 3.55 -3.82
C TYR A 50 -3.47 2.64 -4.60
N ALA A 51 -4.20 1.78 -3.88
CA ALA A 51 -5.16 0.83 -4.43
C ALA A 51 -6.48 0.93 -3.65
N PHE A 52 -7.54 1.39 -4.32
CA PHE A 52 -8.76 1.83 -3.64
C PHE A 52 -10.04 1.50 -4.38
N SER A 53 -11.16 1.70 -3.70
CA SER A 53 -12.51 1.38 -4.13
C SER A 53 -13.24 2.63 -4.64
N GLY A 54 -13.69 2.60 -5.91
CA GLY A 54 -14.31 3.77 -6.54
C GLY A 54 -15.62 4.25 -5.89
N ASN A 55 -16.31 3.42 -5.10
CA ASN A 55 -17.60 3.78 -4.49
C ASN A 55 -17.56 3.85 -2.96
N ASP A 56 -16.37 3.93 -2.34
CA ASP A 56 -16.27 4.19 -0.90
C ASP A 56 -16.30 5.70 -0.59
N LEU A 57 -17.46 6.18 -0.14
CA LEU A 57 -17.66 7.58 0.24
C LEU A 57 -16.89 8.01 1.49
N VAL A 58 -16.48 7.08 2.35
CA VAL A 58 -15.82 7.40 3.62
C VAL A 58 -14.39 7.89 3.38
N THR A 59 -13.68 7.28 2.44
CA THR A 59 -12.27 7.60 2.17
C THR A 59 -12.01 8.15 0.76
N ALA A 60 -13.07 8.43 0.00
CA ALA A 60 -13.01 9.09 -1.30
C ALA A 60 -12.17 10.39 -1.26
N GLY A 61 -11.20 10.50 -2.17
CA GLY A 61 -10.30 11.65 -2.27
C GLY A 61 -9.07 11.59 -1.37
N GLY A 62 -8.93 10.57 -0.52
CA GLY A 62 -7.74 10.35 0.31
C GLY A 62 -6.48 10.07 -0.52
N ASP A 63 -6.64 9.47 -1.69
CA ASP A 63 -5.59 9.20 -2.69
C ASP A 63 -4.75 10.45 -3.00
N LYS A 64 -5.42 11.59 -3.18
CA LYS A 64 -4.80 12.84 -3.63
C LYS A 64 -3.70 13.32 -2.67
N PHE A 65 -3.87 13.09 -1.37
CA PHE A 65 -2.87 13.49 -0.38
C PHE A 65 -1.61 12.62 -0.45
N PHE A 66 -1.79 11.30 -0.56
CA PHE A 66 -0.66 10.37 -0.68
C PHE A 66 0.10 10.59 -1.99
N ILE A 67 -0.61 10.66 -3.12
CA ILE A 67 0.00 10.84 -4.45
C ILE A 67 0.78 12.17 -4.52
N LYS A 68 0.26 13.24 -3.91
CA LYS A 68 0.91 14.54 -3.90
C LYS A 68 2.13 14.62 -2.98
N LYS A 69 2.09 13.95 -1.83
CA LYS A 69 3.06 14.18 -0.74
C LYS A 69 4.11 13.08 -0.58
N VAL A 70 3.82 11.86 -1.01
CA VAL A 70 4.71 10.71 -0.82
C VAL A 70 5.53 10.48 -2.10
N PRO A 71 6.86 10.70 -2.09
CA PRO A 71 7.69 10.56 -3.28
C PRO A 71 7.58 9.20 -3.96
N GLY A 72 7.43 8.14 -3.16
CA GLY A 72 7.25 6.76 -3.61
C GLY A 72 6.02 6.51 -4.49
N CYS A 73 5.06 7.43 -4.54
CA CYS A 73 3.91 7.35 -5.46
C CYS A 73 4.29 7.71 -6.90
N ASN A 74 5.38 8.45 -7.12
CA ASN A 74 5.74 8.91 -8.46
C ASN A 74 6.18 7.75 -9.34
N GLY A 75 5.62 7.67 -10.55
CA GLY A 75 5.95 6.62 -11.51
C GLY A 75 5.37 5.25 -11.15
N VAL A 76 4.49 5.16 -10.14
CA VAL A 76 3.74 3.94 -9.80
C VAL A 76 2.33 4.04 -10.36
N GLU A 77 1.83 2.95 -10.95
CA GLU A 77 0.43 2.86 -11.38
C GLU A 77 -0.49 2.71 -10.16
N HIS A 78 -1.46 3.62 -10.01
CA HIS A 78 -2.47 3.57 -8.95
C HIS A 78 -3.76 2.94 -9.46
N LEU A 79 -4.42 2.16 -8.60
CA LEU A 79 -5.59 1.37 -8.98
C LEU A 79 -6.85 1.88 -8.28
N ALA A 80 -7.92 2.03 -9.06
CA ALA A 80 -9.26 2.31 -8.58
C ALA A 80 -10.21 1.19 -9.05
N PHE A 81 -10.70 0.39 -8.13
CA PHE A 81 -11.57 -0.75 -8.41
C PHE A 81 -13.04 -0.35 -8.32
N SER A 82 -13.82 -0.66 -9.35
CA SER A 82 -15.27 -0.45 -9.35
C SER A 82 -15.99 -1.52 -10.18
N PRO A 83 -17.23 -1.92 -9.80
CA PRO A 83 -17.88 -1.68 -8.52
C PRO A 83 -17.17 -2.33 -7.33
N ALA A 84 -16.99 -1.57 -6.24
CA ALA A 84 -16.60 -2.00 -4.91
C ALA A 84 -16.96 -0.86 -3.92
N GLY A 85 -17.22 -1.18 -2.66
CA GLY A 85 -17.50 -0.23 -1.56
C GLY A 85 -16.35 -0.15 -0.55
N HIS A 86 -16.64 0.24 0.69
CA HIS A 86 -15.63 0.42 1.75
C HIS A 86 -14.84 -0.86 2.06
N PHE A 87 -15.52 -2.01 2.04
CA PHE A 87 -14.89 -3.33 2.23
C PHE A 87 -14.47 -3.93 0.88
N LEU A 88 -13.54 -3.26 0.18
CA LEU A 88 -13.02 -3.66 -1.14
C LEU A 88 -12.64 -5.15 -1.19
N GLN A 89 -12.03 -5.66 -0.12
CA GLN A 89 -11.59 -7.05 0.02
C GLN A 89 -12.74 -8.05 -0.10
N GLN A 90 -13.90 -7.67 0.45
CA GLN A 90 -15.10 -8.50 0.45
C GLN A 90 -15.81 -8.45 -0.91
N ASP A 91 -15.86 -7.27 -1.53
CA ASP A 91 -16.51 -7.09 -2.82
C ASP A 91 -15.67 -7.65 -3.98
N ARG A 92 -14.34 -7.55 -3.87
CA ARG A 92 -13.37 -7.89 -4.92
C ARG A 92 -12.16 -8.69 -4.38
N PRO A 93 -12.37 -9.88 -3.81
CA PRO A 93 -11.29 -10.68 -3.25
C PRO A 93 -10.22 -11.08 -4.29
N SER A 94 -10.62 -11.27 -5.56
CA SER A 94 -9.69 -11.60 -6.64
C SER A 94 -8.69 -10.49 -6.97
N TYR A 95 -8.98 -9.23 -6.61
CA TYR A 95 -8.09 -8.09 -6.83
C TYR A 95 -7.05 -7.92 -5.70
N MET A 96 -7.18 -8.68 -4.61
CA MET A 96 -6.19 -8.69 -3.54
C MET A 96 -4.98 -9.58 -3.85
N LEU A 97 -5.04 -10.38 -4.91
CA LEU A 97 -3.87 -11.08 -5.38
C LEU A 97 -2.85 -10.04 -5.86
N PRO A 98 -1.59 -10.12 -5.43
CA PRO A 98 -0.59 -9.14 -5.83
C PRO A 98 -0.56 -9.07 -7.35
N PRO A 99 -0.77 -7.87 -7.94
CA PRO A 99 -0.61 -7.68 -9.36
C PRO A 99 0.72 -8.27 -9.86
N PRO A 100 0.79 -8.87 -11.05
CA PRO A 100 2.03 -9.46 -11.58
C PRO A 100 3.25 -8.51 -11.55
N TRP A 101 3.02 -7.20 -11.54
CA TRP A 101 4.08 -6.19 -11.48
C TRP A 101 4.66 -5.95 -10.07
N ILE A 102 3.94 -6.26 -8.97
CA ILE A 102 4.53 -6.21 -7.62
C ILE A 102 5.68 -7.21 -7.49
N CYS A 103 5.54 -8.37 -8.13
CA CYS A 103 6.63 -9.35 -8.25
C CYS A 103 7.78 -8.83 -9.12
N ARG A 104 7.51 -7.91 -10.06
CA ARG A 104 8.50 -7.35 -10.99
C ARG A 104 9.33 -6.22 -10.38
N ILE A 105 8.75 -5.39 -9.52
CA ILE A 105 9.48 -4.35 -8.77
C ILE A 105 10.61 -4.96 -7.92
N GLY A 106 10.35 -6.12 -7.30
CA GLY A 106 11.37 -6.85 -6.55
C GLY A 106 12.58 -7.26 -7.39
N PHE A 107 12.38 -7.56 -8.67
CA PHE A 107 13.45 -7.97 -9.58
C PHE A 107 14.20 -6.76 -10.18
N GLU A 108 13.49 -5.71 -10.57
CA GLU A 108 14.07 -4.48 -11.12
C GLU A 108 14.86 -3.68 -10.07
N ALA A 109 14.33 -3.53 -8.84
CA ALA A 109 15.04 -2.85 -7.76
C ALA A 109 16.31 -3.60 -7.32
N LEU A 110 16.27 -4.94 -7.35
CA LEU A 110 17.44 -5.78 -7.14
C LEU A 110 18.43 -5.60 -8.30
N ALA A 111 17.95 -5.62 -9.55
CA ALA A 111 18.78 -5.48 -10.74
C ALA A 111 19.46 -4.10 -10.84
N VAL A 112 18.77 -3.00 -10.52
CA VAL A 112 19.37 -1.65 -10.52
C VAL A 112 20.44 -1.51 -9.44
N ARG A 113 20.21 -2.06 -8.24
CA ARG A 113 21.25 -2.12 -7.19
C ARG A 113 22.41 -3.03 -7.60
N PHE A 114 22.14 -4.17 -8.24
CA PHE A 114 23.16 -5.10 -8.72
C PHE A 114 24.00 -4.51 -9.85
N LEU A 115 23.37 -3.80 -10.80
CA LEU A 115 24.03 -3.12 -11.91
C LEU A 115 24.83 -1.90 -11.43
N SER A 116 24.35 -1.17 -10.42
CA SER A 116 25.12 -0.11 -9.77
C SER A 116 26.36 -0.67 -9.07
N ILE A 117 26.25 -1.82 -8.39
CA ILE A 117 27.39 -2.53 -7.80
C ILE A 117 28.38 -2.97 -8.89
N ILE A 118 27.91 -3.58 -9.98
CA ILE A 118 28.76 -4.01 -11.12
C ILE A 118 29.42 -2.82 -11.82
N SER A 119 28.73 -1.68 -11.94
CA SER A 119 29.28 -0.45 -12.53
C SER A 119 30.33 0.22 -11.63
N SER A 120 30.16 0.14 -10.31
CA SER A 120 31.12 0.68 -9.33
C SER A 120 32.37 -0.18 -9.15
N GLN A 121 32.29 -1.47 -9.48
CA GLN A 121 33.41 -2.41 -9.48
C GLN A 121 33.98 -2.40 -10.90
N ASN A 122 35.19 -1.88 -11.10
CA ASN A 122 35.92 -1.95 -12.38
C ASN A 122 36.37 -3.40 -12.71
N THR A 123 35.47 -4.37 -12.59
CA THR A 123 35.69 -5.78 -12.90
C THR A 123 35.23 -6.03 -14.32
N ARG A 124 36.22 -6.17 -15.18
CA ARG A 124 36.15 -6.66 -16.55
C ARG A 124 35.65 -8.11 -16.57
N CYS A 125 34.35 -8.32 -16.38
CA CYS A 125 33.75 -9.65 -16.44
C CYS A 125 33.40 -9.99 -17.89
N TYR A 126 34.21 -10.88 -18.49
CA TYR A 126 33.93 -11.51 -19.78
C TYR A 126 32.61 -12.29 -19.70
N PHE A 127 31.56 -11.81 -20.35
CA PHE A 127 30.38 -12.63 -20.65
C PHE A 127 30.72 -13.61 -21.77
N ARG A 128 30.74 -14.92 -21.46
CA ARG A 128 30.61 -15.97 -22.50
C ARG A 128 29.13 -16.20 -22.80
N PRO A 129 28.72 -16.35 -24.06
CA PRO A 129 27.34 -16.67 -24.42
C PRO A 129 26.89 -18.03 -23.88
N LEU A 130 25.64 -18.10 -23.42
CA LEU A 130 24.94 -19.35 -23.09
C LEU A 130 24.62 -20.12 -24.39
N GLU A 131 25.53 -20.98 -24.83
CA GLU A 131 25.22 -22.06 -25.79
C GLU A 131 25.85 -23.38 -25.36
N ALA A 132 25.68 -23.77 -24.10
CA ALA A 132 26.19 -25.04 -23.60
C ALA A 132 25.24 -25.70 -22.60
N PHE A 133 23.98 -25.91 -23.00
CA PHE A 133 23.15 -27.00 -22.48
C PHE A 133 22.25 -27.48 -23.63
N LYS A 134 22.75 -28.45 -24.39
CA LYS A 134 21.93 -29.41 -25.13
C LYS A 134 21.58 -30.56 -24.20
#